data_AF-A0A369WCE0-F1
#
_entry.id   AF-A0A369WCE0-F1
#
_cell.length_a   1.000
_cell.length_b   1.000
_cell.length_c   1.000
_cell.angle_alpha   90.00
_cell.angle_beta   90.00
_cell.angle_gamma   90.00
#
_symmetry.space_group_name_H-M   'P 1'
#
loop_
_entity.id
_entity.type
_entity.pdbx_description
1 polymer ?
#
loop_
_entity_poly.entity_id
_entity_poly.type
_entity_poly.pdbx_seq_one_letter_code
_entity_poly.pdbx_strand_id
1 'polypeptide(L)' 'MGIGGISVWQLLIVLLIVLLLFGSKKLGSLGSDLGGAVKGFKKAISDQDPPKLS' A
#
# COMPACT_ATOMS: atom_id res chain seq x y z
N MET A 1 -26.02 -4.54 8.61
CA MET A 1 -25.43 -3.81 7.46
C MET A 1 -23.92 -3.75 7.67
N GLY A 2 -23.27 -4.92 7.64
CA GLY A 2 -21.84 -5.05 7.94
C GLY A 2 -20.99 -4.72 6.72
N ILE A 3 -19.72 -4.40 6.96
CA ILE A 3 -18.62 -4.22 5.99
C ILE A 3 -18.41 -5.38 4.99
N GLY A 4 -19.23 -6.45 5.04
CA GLY A 4 -19.20 -7.57 4.09
C GLY A 4 -19.84 -7.29 2.71
N GLY A 5 -20.27 -6.04 2.45
CA GLY A 5 -20.79 -5.61 1.16
C GLY A 5 -19.77 -4.93 0.24
N ILE A 6 -18.53 -4.70 0.71
CA ILE A 6 -17.47 -4.13 -0.12
C ILE A 6 -16.91 -5.25 -1.00
N SER A 7 -17.53 -5.42 -2.16
CA SER A 7 -17.03 -6.33 -3.18
C SER A 7 -15.68 -5.82 -3.68
N VAL A 8 -14.72 -6.73 -3.85
CA VAL A 8 -13.39 -6.42 -4.45
C VAL A 8 -13.55 -5.68 -5.78
N TRP A 9 -14.63 -5.95 -6.53
CA TRP A 9 -14.99 -5.26 -7.76
C TRP A 9 -15.31 -3.78 -7.58
N GLN A 10 -15.97 -3.40 -6.48
CA GLN A 10 -16.27 -2.00 -6.19
C GLN A 10 -15.00 -1.23 -5.81
N LEU A 11 -14.09 -1.85 -5.05
CA LEU A 11 -12.80 -1.25 -4.73
C LEU A 11 -11.95 -1.00 -5.98
N LEU A 12 -11.97 -1.93 -6.94
CA LEU A 12 -11.29 -1.75 -8.23
C LEU A 12 -11.88 -0.58 -9.03
N ILE A 13 -13.21 -0.45 -9.10
CA ILE A 13 -13.88 0.66 -9.78
C ILE A 13 -13.53 1.99 -9.11
N VAL A 14 -13.58 2.06 -7.78
CA VAL A 14 -13.20 3.27 -7.03
C VAL A 14 -11.73 3.63 -7.26
N LEU A 15 -10.83 2.64 -7.22
CA LEU A 15 -9.41 2.83 -7.50
C LEU A 15 -9.19 3.39 -8.92
N LEU A 16 -9.92 2.88 -9.90
CA LEU A 16 -9.85 3.37 -11.28
C LEU A 16 -10.30 4.82 -11.39
N ILE A 17 -11.39 5.20 -10.71
CA ILE A 17 -11.86 6.59 -10.68
C ILE A 17 -10.80 7.49 -10.03
N VAL A 18 -10.24 7.09 -8.90
CA VAL A 18 -9.17 7.86 -8.22
C VAL A 18 -7.94 8.02 -9.14
N LEU A 19 -7.54 6.97 -9.84
CA LEU A 19 -6.44 7.02 -10.82
C LEU A 19 -6.72 7.97 -11.98
N LEU A 20 -7.96 8.04 -12.47
CA LEU A 20 -8.36 8.97 -13.54
C LEU A 20 -8.39 10.43 -13.05
N LEU A 21 -8.86 10.68 -11.83
CA LEU A 21 -8.94 12.04 -11.26
C LEU A 21 -7.56 12.61 -10.91
N PHE A 22 -6.72 11.81 -10.25
CA PHE A 22 -5.41 12.26 -9.79
C PHE A 22 -4.32 12.06 -10.85
N GLY A 23 -4.54 11.16 -11.81
CA GLY A 23 -3.56 10.72 -12.78
C GLY A 23 -2.51 9.78 -12.17
N SER A 24 -2.02 8.83 -12.98
CA SER A 24 -0.99 7.86 -12.57
C SER A 24 0.32 8.54 -12.13
N LYS A 25 0.64 9.72 -12.67
CA LYS A 25 1.89 10.44 -12.40
C LYS A 25 1.97 10.98 -10.96
N LYS A 26 0.87 11.55 -10.44
CA LYS A 26 0.81 12.05 -9.04
C LYS A 26 0.66 10.90 -8.05
N LEU A 27 -0.13 9.88 -8.39
CA LEU A 27 -0.27 8.70 -7.53
C LEU A 27 1.05 7.91 -7.45
N GLY A 28 1.82 7.87 -8.54
CA GLY A 28 3.14 7.23 -8.58
C GLY A 28 4.21 7.96 -7.77
N SER A 29 4.28 9.30 -7.83
CA SER A 29 5.22 10.07 -7.00
C SER A 29 4.92 9.91 -5.51
N LEU A 30 3.65 10.09 -5.13
CA LEU A 30 3.21 9.91 -3.74
C LEU A 30 3.38 8.46 -3.27
N GLY A 31 3.07 7.50 -4.13
CA GLY A 31 3.25 6.07 -3.85
C GLY A 31 4.72 5.68 -3.70
N SER A 32 5.63 6.30 -4.45
CA SER A 32 7.07 6.09 -4.30
C SER A 32 7.58 6.61 -2.96
N ASP A 33 7.15 7.82 -2.56
CA ASP A 33 7.57 8.44 -1.30
C ASP A 33 7.04 7.65 -0.08
N LEU A 34 5.74 7.31 -0.10
CA LEU A 34 5.10 6.50 0.92
C LEU A 34 5.63 5.06 0.93
N GLY A 35 5.86 4.47 -0.24
CA GLY A 35 6.40 3.12 -0.40
C GLY A 35 7.83 3.02 0.12
N GLY A 36 8.66 4.05 -0.09
CA GLY A 36 10.00 4.14 0.48
C GLY A 36 9.98 4.13 2.01
N ALA A 37 9.11 4.94 2.62
CA ALA A 37 8.95 5.00 4.07
C ALA A 37 8.45 3.66 4.66
N VAL A 38 7.43 3.06 4.06
CA VAL A 38 6.89 1.75 4.50
C VAL A 38 7.91 0.63 4.31
N LYS A 39 8.71 0.66 3.24
CA LYS A 39 9.79 -0.33 3.01
C LYS A 39 10.86 -0.26 4.10
N GLY A 40 11.28 0.95 4.50
CA GLY A 40 12.20 1.16 5.60
C GLY A 40 11.64 0.65 6.93
N PHE A 41 10.37 0.96 7.21
CA PHE A 41 9.67 0.48 8.40
C PHE A 41 9.56 -1.05 8.44
N LYS A 42 9.16 -1.68 7.32
CA LYS A 42 9.10 -3.15 7.20
C LYS A 42 10.47 -3.78 7.42
N LYS A 43 11.53 -3.20 6.86
CA LYS A 43 12.89 -3.70 7.03
C LYS A 43 13.35 -3.62 8.49
N ALA A 44 13.09 -2.50 9.17
CA ALA A 44 13.44 -2.34 10.59
C ALA A 44 12.68 -3.30 11.51
N ILE A 45 11.45 -3.69 11.15
CA ILE A 45 10.69 -4.72 11.88
C ILE A 45 11.20 -6.13 11.55
N SER A 46 11.52 -6.44 10.29
CA SER A 46 12.03 -7.75 9.91
C SER A 46 13.48 -7.99 10.36
N ASP A 47 14.33 -6.97 10.43
CA ASP A 47 15.70 -7.10 10.95
C ASP A 47 15.74 -7.30 12.49
N GLN A 48 14.59 -7.31 13.16
CA GLN A 48 14.48 -7.74 14.57
C GLN A 48 14.29 -9.26 14.74
N ASP A 49 14.33 -10.04 13.67
CA ASP A 49 14.50 -11.49 13.81
C ASP A 49 15.85 -11.79 14.50
N PRO A 50 15.84 -12.48 15.64
CA PRO A 50 17.01 -12.61 16.50
C PRO A 50 18.15 -13.32 15.75
N PRO A 51 19.41 -12.92 16.00
CA PRO A 51 20.58 -13.52 15.37
C PRO A 51 20.51 -15.03 15.54
N LYS A 52 20.52 -15.75 14.41
CA LYS A 52 20.72 -17.20 14.39
C LYS A 52 22.09 -17.46 15.00
N LEU A 53 22.10 -17.78 16.29
CA LEU A 53 23.21 -18.36 17.03
C LEU A 53 23.39 -19.79 16.51
N SER A 54 24.33 -19.96 15.59
CA SER A 54 24.95 -21.23 15.21
C SER A 54 26.45 -21.13 15.39
#